data_AF-A0A6A7RP24-F1
#
_entry.id   AF-A0A6A7RP24-F1
#
_cell.length_a   1.000
_cell.length_b   1.000
_cell.length_c   1.000
_cell.angle_alpha   90.00
_cell.angle_beta   90.00
_cell.angle_gamma   90.00
#
_symmetry.space_group_name_H-M   'P 1'
#
loop_
_entity.id
_entity.type
_entity.pdbx_description
1 polymer ?
#
loop_
_entity_poly.entity_id
_entity_poly.type
_entity_poly.pdbx_seq_one_letter_code
_entity_poly.pdbx_strand_id
1 'polypeptide(L)'
;MKDYYAVLGVVSDTSLEGVKQAYRKKTLQLHPDRNTAVDAADRFRDVQEAYETLSDASKRHDYDENRRRNLLEKPLETAREIWKNYLEGILQ
;
A
#
# COMPACT_ATOMS: atom_id res chain seq x y z
N MET A 1 -7.83 -1.22 -8.30
CA MET A 1 -7.84 -0.39 -7.06
C MET A 1 -6.45 -0.49 -6.48
N LYS A 2 -5.76 0.61 -6.12
CA LYS A 2 -4.41 0.47 -5.54
C LYS A 2 -4.50 -0.30 -4.22
N ASP A 3 -3.63 -1.30 -4.06
CA ASP A 3 -3.55 -2.10 -2.83
C ASP A 3 -2.62 -1.39 -1.83
N TYR A 4 -3.20 -0.67 -0.87
CA TYR A 4 -2.46 0.15 0.08
C TYR A 4 -1.59 -0.70 1.03
N TYR A 5 -1.99 -1.96 1.27
CA TYR A 5 -1.17 -2.91 2.03
C TYR A 5 0.09 -3.27 1.24
N ALA A 6 -0.02 -3.57 -0.06
CA ALA A 6 1.11 -3.82 -0.94
C ALA A 6 2.02 -2.59 -1.10
N VAL A 7 1.45 -1.39 -1.21
CA VAL A 7 2.21 -0.12 -1.28
C VAL A 7 3.11 0.06 -0.05
N LEU A 8 2.57 -0.18 1.15
CA LEU A 8 3.35 -0.14 2.39
C LEU A 8 4.23 -1.39 2.59
N GLY A 9 4.00 -2.45 1.82
CA GLY A 9 4.72 -3.73 1.93
C GLY A 9 4.33 -4.52 3.18
N VAL A 10 3.07 -4.44 3.59
CA VAL A 10 2.51 -5.11 4.77
C VAL A 10 1.33 -6.00 4.39
N VAL A 11 0.94 -6.91 5.26
CA VAL A 11 -0.26 -7.75 5.06
C VAL A 11 -1.51 -7.08 5.62
N SER A 12 -2.70 -7.45 5.16
CA SER A 12 -3.98 -6.86 5.59
C SER A 12 -4.28 -7.03 7.08
N ASP A 13 -3.68 -8.03 7.74
CA ASP A 13 -3.79 -8.28 9.18
C ASP A 13 -2.89 -7.37 10.03
N THR A 14 -2.04 -6.55 9.39
CA THR A 14 -1.05 -5.74 10.10
C THR A 14 -1.70 -4.72 11.04
N SER A 15 -1.24 -4.70 12.29
CA SER A 15 -1.70 -3.74 13.30
C SER A 15 -1.36 -2.30 12.93
N LEU A 16 -2.05 -1.32 13.52
CA LEU A 16 -1.78 0.10 13.29
C LEU A 16 -0.31 0.50 13.55
N GLU A 17 0.30 -0.10 14.58
CA GLU A 17 1.72 0.08 14.90
C GLU A 17 2.62 -0.38 13.74
N GLY A 18 2.32 -1.54 13.16
CA GLY A 18 3.04 -2.08 12.01
C GLY A 18 2.87 -1.22 10.75
N VAL A 19 1.67 -0.68 10.51
CA VAL A 19 1.39 0.27 9.42
C VAL A 19 2.26 1.53 9.58
N LYS A 20 2.33 2.09 10.80
CA LYS A 20 3.18 3.25 11.11
C LYS A 20 4.66 2.96 10.90
N GLN A 21 5.12 1.78 11.31
CA GLN A 21 6.52 1.37 11.14
C GLN A 21 6.88 1.22 9.65
N ALA A 22 6.01 0.58 8.87
CA ALA A 22 6.19 0.40 7.43
C ALA A 22 6.23 1.73 6.68
N TYR A 23 5.32 2.65 7.02
CA TYR A 23 5.34 4.02 6.48
C TYR A 23 6.69 4.70 6.72
N ARG A 24 7.16 4.76 7.97
CA ARG A 24 8.47 5.37 8.30
C ARG A 24 9.62 4.76 7.49
N LYS A 25 9.63 3.43 7.34
CA LYS A 25 10.65 2.73 6.55
C LYS A 25 10.59 3.14 5.06
N LYS A 26 9.40 3.20 4.47
CA LYS A 26 9.21 3.60 3.06
C LYS A 26 9.56 5.07 2.83
N THR A 27 9.18 5.98 3.74
CA THR A 27 9.53 7.42 3.65
C THR A 27 11.04 7.63 3.64
N LEU A 28 11.80 6.86 4.44
CA LEU A 28 13.27 6.92 4.48
C LEU A 28 13.91 6.39 3.19
N GLN A 29 13.31 5.37 2.56
CA GLN A 29 13.77 4.80 1.30
C GLN A 29 13.49 5.70 0.10
N LEU A 30 12.34 6.38 0.12
CA LEU A 30 11.86 7.24 -0.97
C LEU A 30 12.23 8.72 -0.79
N HIS A 31 13.05 9.04 0.22
CA HIS A 31 13.40 10.43 0.49
C HIS A 31 14.09 11.07 -0.73
N PRO A 32 13.64 12.24 -1.20
CA PRO A 32 14.11 12.85 -2.46
C PRO A 32 15.60 13.17 -2.46
N ASP A 33 16.20 13.32 -1.28
CA ASP A 33 17.66 13.50 -1.13
C ASP A 33 18.47 12.24 -1.50
N ARG A 34 17.86 11.05 -1.37
CA ARG A 34 18.53 9.75 -1.58
C ARG A 34 18.02 9.01 -2.81
N ASN A 35 16.84 9.37 -3.32
CA ASN A 35 16.22 8.75 -4.47
C ASN A 35 15.96 9.78 -5.58
N THR A 36 16.75 9.70 -6.65
CA THR A 36 16.67 10.57 -7.83
C THR A 36 15.82 9.97 -8.96
N ALA A 37 15.15 8.85 -8.71
CA ALA A 37 14.30 8.22 -9.71
C ALA A 37 13.13 9.13 -10.08
N VAL A 38 12.75 9.11 -11.36
CA VAL A 38 11.65 9.94 -11.88
C VAL A 38 10.30 9.59 -11.23
N ASP A 39 10.15 8.35 -10.74
CA ASP A 39 8.93 7.88 -10.08
C ASP A 39 8.94 8.09 -8.56
N ALA A 40 10.04 8.60 -7.97
CA ALA A 40 10.17 8.73 -6.52
C ALA A 40 9.05 9.58 -5.90
N ALA A 41 8.65 10.66 -6.57
CA ALA A 41 7.56 11.53 -6.13
C ALA A 41 6.19 10.84 -6.17
N ASP A 42 5.92 10.06 -7.21
CA ASP A 42 4.66 9.32 -7.36
C ASP A 42 4.55 8.21 -6.30
N ARG A 43 5.64 7.46 -6.11
CA ARG A 43 5.74 6.46 -5.03
C ARG A 43 5.59 7.05 -3.65
N PHE A 44 6.17 8.22 -3.41
CA PHE A 44 6.04 8.90 -2.13
C PHE A 44 4.58 9.26 -1.86
N ARG A 45 3.90 9.80 -2.88
CA ARG A 45 2.47 10.13 -2.81
C ARG A 45 1.62 8.89 -2.52
N ASP A 46 1.91 7.77 -3.18
CA ASP A 46 1.22 6.50 -2.93
C ASP A 46 1.41 6.00 -1.49
N VAL A 47 2.63 6.11 -0.96
CA VAL A 47 2.94 5.73 0.43
C VAL A 47 2.21 6.63 1.43
N GLN A 48 2.08 7.93 1.14
CA GLN A 48 1.29 8.85 1.96
C GLN A 48 -0.20 8.48 1.95
N GLU A 49 -0.79 8.30 0.76
CA GLU A 49 -2.21 7.97 0.59
C GLU A 49 -2.56 6.63 1.27
N ALA A 50 -1.69 5.64 1.13
CA ALA A 50 -1.82 4.35 1.80
C ALA A 50 -1.80 4.50 3.33
N TYR A 51 -0.87 5.30 3.87
CA TYR A 51 -0.80 5.55 5.30
C TYR A 51 -2.02 6.33 5.81
N GLU A 52 -2.47 7.37 5.13
CA GLU A 52 -3.65 8.17 5.51
C GLU A 52 -4.92 7.34 5.58
N THR A 53 -5.04 6.33 4.73
CA THR A 53 -6.18 5.41 4.72
C THR A 53 -6.05 4.33 5.80
N LEU A 54 -4.88 3.67 5.88
CA LEU A 54 -4.69 2.51 6.76
C LEU A 54 -4.42 2.87 8.23
N SER A 55 -4.04 4.12 8.51
CA SER A 55 -3.79 4.60 9.87
C SER A 55 -5.06 5.06 10.59
N ASP A 56 -6.12 5.39 9.86
CA ASP A 56 -7.43 5.73 10.42
C ASP A 56 -8.35 4.50 10.39
N ALA A 57 -8.90 4.14 11.55
CA ALA A 57 -9.70 2.92 11.67
C ALA A 57 -10.98 2.96 10.82
N SER A 58 -11.61 4.13 10.67
CA SER A 58 -12.84 4.28 9.89
C SER A 58 -12.55 4.17 8.39
N LYS A 59 -11.53 4.90 7.90
CA LYS A 59 -11.08 4.84 6.50
C LYS A 59 -10.58 3.46 6.13
N ARG A 60 -9.84 2.80 7.03
CA ARG A 60 -9.37 1.41 6.83
C ARG A 60 -10.56 0.46 6.69
N HIS A 61 -11.58 0.58 7.54
CA HIS A 61 -12.78 -0.24 7.44
C HIS A 61 -13.50 -0.06 6.10
N ASP A 62 -13.74 1.19 5.68
CA ASP A 62 -14.40 1.50 4.40
C ASP A 62 -13.59 0.97 3.20
N TYR A 63 -12.27 1.15 3.26
CA TYR A 63 -11.33 0.61 2.30
C TYR A 63 -11.37 -0.92 2.23
N ASP A 64 -11.34 -1.60 3.38
CA ASP A 64 -11.39 -3.06 3.45
C ASP A 64 -12.73 -3.62 2.95
N GLU A 65 -13.84 -2.94 3.22
CA GLU A 65 -15.15 -3.32 2.67
C GLU A 65 -15.18 -3.19 1.15
N ASN A 66 -14.71 -2.06 0.62
CA ASN A 66 -14.64 -1.82 -0.83
C ASN A 66 -13.70 -2.85 -1.50
N ARG A 67 -12.52 -3.08 -0.92
CA ARG A 67 -11.55 -4.08 -1.38
C ARG A 67 -12.17 -5.49 -1.40
N ARG A 68 -12.91 -5.86 -0.34
CA ARG A 68 -13.63 -7.14 -0.27
C ARG A 68 -14.72 -7.25 -1.33
N ARG A 69 -15.49 -6.18 -1.59
CA ARG A 69 -16.50 -6.17 -2.66
C ARG A 69 -15.89 -6.40 -4.04
N ASN A 70 -14.79 -5.70 -4.37
CA ASN A 70 -14.09 -5.91 -5.63
C ASN A 70 -13.62 -7.36 -5.81
N LEU A 71 -13.09 -7.97 -4.74
CA LEU A 71 -12.69 -9.39 -4.74
C LEU A 71 -13.87 -10.35 -4.98
N LEU A 72 -15.10 -9.98 -4.62
CA LEU A 72 -16.29 -10.79 -4.89
C LEU A 72 -16.76 -10.64 -6.34
N GLU A 73 -16.61 -9.46 -6.94
CA GLU A 73 -17.04 -9.19 -8.32
C GLU A 73 -16.08 -9.76 -9.36
N LYS A 74 -14.76 -9.64 -9.15
CA LYS A 74 -13.72 -10.07 -10.10
C LYS A 74 -12.53 -10.77 -9.41
N PRO A 75 -12.77 -11.91 -8.74
CA PRO A 75 -11.81 -12.52 -7.81
C PRO A 75 -10.44 -12.81 -8.41
N LEU A 76 -10.38 -13.40 -9.61
CA LEU A 76 -9.13 -13.81 -10.24
C LEU A 76 -8.31 -12.61 -10.74
N GLU A 77 -8.98 -11.62 -11.34
CA GLU A 77 -8.33 -10.40 -11.84
C GLU A 77 -7.74 -9.59 -10.68
N THR A 78 -8.53 -9.37 -9.63
CA THR A 78 -8.09 -8.64 -8.44
C THR A 78 -6.98 -9.37 -7.70
N ALA A 79 -7.07 -10.69 -7.52
CA ALA A 79 -5.99 -11.46 -6.90
C ALA A 79 -4.69 -11.36 -7.71
N ARG A 80 -4.77 -11.50 -9.05
CA ARG A 80 -3.60 -11.36 -9.93
C ARG A 80 -2.96 -9.98 -9.82
N GLU A 81 -3.76 -8.91 -9.78
CA GLU A 81 -3.26 -7.53 -9.61
C GLU A 81 -2.54 -7.35 -8.26
N ILE A 82 -3.14 -7.84 -7.17
CA ILE A 82 -2.54 -7.77 -5.83
C ILE A 82 -1.20 -8.51 -5.79
N TRP A 83 -1.16 -9.75 -6.30
CA TRP A 83 0.06 -10.56 -6.32
C TRP A 83 1.16 -9.93 -7.18
N LYS A 84 0.80 -9.39 -8.35
CA LYS A 84 1.76 -8.68 -9.21
C LYS A 84 2.37 -7.49 -8.46
N ASN A 85 1.54 -6.64 -7.86
CA ASN A 85 2.00 -5.45 -7.14
C ASN A 85 2.86 -5.82 -5.91
N TYR A 86 2.52 -6.89 -5.20
CA TYR A 86 3.31 -7.41 -4.09
C TYR A 86 4.72 -7.85 -4.53
N LEU A 87 4.79 -8.62 -5.62
CA LEU A 87 6.06 -9.09 -6.17
C LEU A 87 6.92 -7.92 -6.68
N GLU A 88 6.34 -6.98 -7.42
CA GLU A 88 7.07 -5.81 -7.91
C GLU A 88 7.52 -4.86 -6.79
N GLY A 89 6.80 -4.80 -5.67
CA GLY A 89 7.13 -3.96 -4.52
C GLY A 89 8.22 -4.51 -3.57
N ILE A 90 8.54 -5.81 -3.67
CA ILE A 90 9.57 -6.50 -2.86
C ILE A 90 10.84 -6.80 -3.68
N LEU A 91 10.71 -7.04 -4.99
CA LEU A 91 11.83 -7.41 -5.87
C LEU A 91 12.59 -6.22 -6.49
N GLN A 92 12.33 -4.98 -6.06
CA GLN A 92 13.09 -3.79 -6.44
C GLN A 92 13.96 -3.26 -5.30
#